data_AF-A0A838N7V8-F1
#
_entry.id   AF-A0A838N7V8-F1
#
_cell.length_a   1.000
_cell.length_b   1.000
_cell.length_c   1.000
_cell.angle_alpha   90.00
_cell.angle_beta   90.00
_cell.angle_gamma   90.00
#
_symmetry.space_group_name_H-M   'P 1'
#
loop_
_entity.id
_entity.type
_entity.pdbx_description
1 polymer ?
#
loop_
_entity_poly.entity_id
_entity_poly.type
_entity_poly.pdbx_seq_one_letter_code
_entity_poly.pdbx_strand_id
1 'polypeptide(L)'
;QRDIAVGNVIGSCIFNIFAVLGLASVVAPAGISIPSAALGFDIPIMIAVSLAAWPILWSGAVISRGEGTLFLFLYGSYTGYLILQATQHDALPVFNSVLLFFVVPIAFVTALMVLIRKRRDRHQLELQRPGAFSTPADQ
;
A
#
# COMPACT_ATOMS: atom_id res chain seq x y z
N GLN A 1 -6.82 20.74 -2.47
CA GLN A 1 -5.37 20.66 -2.17
C GLN A 1 -4.90 19.24 -1.86
N ARG A 2 -5.65 18.42 -1.09
CA ARG A 2 -5.29 17.01 -0.82
C ARG A 2 -5.08 16.16 -2.09
N ASP A 3 -5.92 16.32 -3.11
CA ASP A 3 -5.82 15.52 -4.34
C ASP A 3 -4.52 15.77 -5.11
N ILE A 4 -4.06 17.03 -5.14
CA ILE A 4 -2.79 17.41 -5.80
C ILE A 4 -1.60 16.85 -5.03
N ALA A 5 -1.65 16.86 -3.69
CA ALA A 5 -0.59 16.31 -2.86
C ALA A 5 -0.45 14.79 -3.06
N VAL A 6 -1.56 14.05 -3.11
CA VAL A 6 -1.53 12.60 -3.35
C VAL A 6 -1.09 12.29 -4.78
N GLY A 7 -1.55 13.04 -5.77
CA GLY A 7 -1.09 12.91 -7.16
C GLY A 7 0.42 13.12 -7.31
N ASN A 8 0.99 14.09 -6.60
CA ASN A 8 2.44 14.32 -6.60
C ASN A 8 3.21 13.15 -5.95
N VAL A 9 2.73 12.65 -4.82
CA VAL A 9 3.36 11.51 -4.13
C VAL A 9 3.34 10.26 -5.02
N ILE A 10 2.18 9.86 -5.54
CA ILE A 10 2.06 8.68 -6.40
C ILE A 10 2.84 8.87 -7.70
N GLY A 11 2.73 10.05 -8.32
CA GLY A 11 3.42 10.39 -9.57
C GLY A 11 4.94 10.30 -9.43
N SER A 12 5.50 10.81 -8.33
CA SER A 12 6.95 10.72 -8.07
C SER A 12 7.43 9.28 -7.85
N CYS A 13 6.66 8.42 -7.18
CA CYS A 13 6.99 7.00 -7.03
C CYS A 13 6.98 6.26 -8.37
N ILE A 14 5.93 6.44 -9.17
CA ILE A 14 5.83 5.82 -10.51
C ILE A 14 6.97 6.32 -11.38
N PHE A 15 7.20 7.63 -11.43
CA PHE A 15 8.29 8.21 -12.20
C PHE A 15 9.66 7.67 -11.75
N ASN A 16 9.91 7.50 -10.46
CA ASN A 16 11.19 6.98 -9.99
C ASN A 16 11.43 5.53 -10.46
N ILE A 17 10.42 4.66 -10.38
CA ILE A 17 10.53 3.27 -10.84
C ILE A 17 10.75 3.21 -12.37
N PHE A 18 9.98 3.96 -13.15
CA PHE A 18 10.10 3.90 -14.61
C PHE A 18 11.35 4.64 -15.13
N ALA A 19 11.61 5.84 -14.63
CA ALA A 19 12.70 6.68 -15.11
C ALA A 19 14.04 6.24 -14.51
N VAL A 20 14.16 6.11 -13.18
CA VAL A 20 15.46 5.79 -12.57
C VAL A 20 15.78 4.32 -12.73
N LEU A 21 14.92 3.44 -12.22
CA LEU A 21 15.18 1.99 -12.27
C LEU A 21 15.09 1.45 -13.70
N GLY A 22 14.10 1.89 -14.49
CA GLY A 22 13.98 1.49 -15.90
C GLY A 22 15.16 1.95 -16.75
N LEU A 23 15.58 3.22 -16.68
CA LEU A 23 16.76 3.68 -17.42
C LEU A 23 18.03 2.99 -16.93
N ALA A 24 18.21 2.80 -15.62
CA ALA A 24 19.35 2.07 -15.07
C ALA A 24 19.42 0.64 -15.61
N SER A 25 18.27 -0.02 -15.79
CA SER A 25 18.22 -1.39 -16.35
C SER A 25 18.64 -1.46 -17.83
N VAL A 26 18.35 -0.42 -18.61
CA VAL A 26 18.76 -0.32 -20.03
C VAL A 26 20.24 0.01 -20.16
N VAL A 27 20.75 0.88 -19.27
CA VAL A 27 22.14 1.35 -19.31
C VAL A 27 23.12 0.34 -18.70
N ALA A 28 22.66 -0.61 -17.88
CA ALA A 28 23.51 -1.63 -17.24
C ALA A 28 23.63 -2.92 -18.09
N PRO A 29 24.67 -3.09 -18.93
CA PRO A 29 24.78 -4.23 -19.85
C PRO A 29 24.96 -5.59 -19.16
N ALA A 30 25.44 -5.61 -17.91
CA ALA A 30 25.58 -6.82 -17.10
C ALA A 30 24.36 -7.08 -16.17
N GLY A 31 23.32 -6.26 -16.26
CA GLY A 31 22.21 -6.25 -15.33
C GLY A 31 22.53 -5.55 -14.01
N ILE A 32 21.48 -5.32 -13.21
CA ILE A 32 21.59 -4.71 -11.87
C ILE A 32 21.83 -5.84 -10.86
N SER A 33 22.94 -5.79 -10.13
CA SER A 33 23.20 -6.76 -9.05
C SER A 33 22.27 -6.47 -7.88
N ILE A 34 21.36 -7.41 -7.59
CA ILE A 34 20.38 -7.29 -6.51
C ILE A 34 20.85 -8.14 -5.34
N PRO A 35 21.01 -7.58 -4.13
CA PRO A 35 21.33 -8.36 -2.94
C PRO A 35 20.30 -9.46 -2.68
N SER A 36 20.75 -10.64 -2.24
CA SER A 36 19.86 -11.76 -1.91
C SER A 36 18.84 -11.42 -0.81
N ALA A 37 19.23 -10.57 0.14
CA ALA A 37 18.34 -10.04 1.17
C ALA A 37 17.18 -9.21 0.57
N ALA A 38 17.45 -8.41 -0.47
CA ALA A 38 16.44 -7.60 -1.12
C ALA A 38 15.42 -8.46 -1.90
N LEU A 39 15.90 -9.51 -2.57
CA LEU A 39 15.04 -10.49 -3.26
C LEU A 39 14.19 -11.31 -2.27
N GLY A 40 14.77 -11.71 -1.13
CA GLY A 40 14.11 -12.57 -0.15
C GLY A 40 13.15 -11.83 0.79
N PHE A 41 13.31 -10.52 0.98
CA PHE A 41 12.59 -9.79 2.02
C PHE A 41 12.07 -8.41 1.59
N ASP A 42 12.96 -7.52 1.15
CA ASP A 42 12.60 -6.11 0.91
C ASP A 42 11.55 -5.99 -0.21
N ILE A 43 11.75 -6.73 -1.32
CA ILE A 43 10.84 -6.74 -2.46
C ILE A 43 9.47 -7.34 -2.09
N PRO A 44 9.37 -8.54 -1.50
CA PRO A 44 8.09 -9.09 -1.03
C PRO A 44 7.31 -8.15 -0.10
N ILE A 45 7.98 -7.49 0.85
CA ILE A 45 7.32 -6.56 1.78
C ILE A 45 6.85 -5.30 1.06
N MET A 46 7.69 -4.73 0.19
CA MET A 46 7.28 -3.59 -0.64
C MET A 46 6.03 -3.90 -1.46
N ILE A 47 5.95 -5.10 -2.06
CA ILE A 47 4.76 -5.55 -2.81
C ILE A 47 3.55 -5.69 -1.87
N ALA A 48 3.71 -6.35 -0.72
CA ALA A 48 2.62 -6.54 0.23
C ALA A 48 2.04 -5.20 0.72
N VAL A 49 2.89 -4.25 1.10
CA VAL A 49 2.48 -2.92 1.55
C VAL A 49 1.84 -2.12 0.41
N SER A 50 2.37 -2.22 -0.81
CA SER A 50 1.77 -1.58 -1.99
C SER A 50 0.37 -2.12 -2.30
N LEU A 51 0.17 -3.44 -2.19
CA LEU A 51 -1.14 -4.08 -2.35
C LEU A 51 -2.11 -3.67 -1.23
N ALA A 52 -1.62 -3.50 0.00
CA ALA A 52 -2.44 -2.98 1.10
C ALA A 52 -2.87 -1.52 0.88
N ALA A 53 -2.02 -0.72 0.25
CA ALA A 53 -2.33 0.68 -0.08
C ALA A 53 -3.30 0.81 -1.27
N TRP A 54 -3.37 -0.20 -2.15
CA TRP A 54 -4.12 -0.13 -3.40
C TRP A 54 -5.62 0.21 -3.25
N PRO A 55 -6.38 -0.40 -2.32
CA PRO A 55 -7.80 -0.10 -2.16
C PRO A 55 -8.09 1.32 -1.69
N ILE A 56 -7.15 1.90 -0.93
CA ILE A 56 -7.20 3.26 -0.35
C ILE A 56 -6.98 4.30 -1.44
N LEU A 57 -6.05 4.04 -2.35
CA LEU A 57 -5.81 4.91 -3.50
C LEU A 57 -7.04 4.93 -4.43
N TRP A 58 -7.69 3.78 -4.63
CA TRP A 58 -8.89 3.67 -5.46
C TRP A 58 -10.16 4.23 -4.79
N SER A 59 -10.17 4.54 -3.48
CA SER A 59 -11.34 5.12 -2.80
C SER A 59 -11.39 6.64 -2.83
N GLY A 60 -10.62 7.28 -3.71
CA GLY A 60 -10.59 8.74 -3.85
C GLY A 60 -9.47 9.38 -3.03
N ALA A 61 -8.38 8.65 -2.75
CA ALA A 61 -7.18 9.17 -2.09
C ALA A 61 -7.41 9.76 -0.68
N VAL A 62 -8.51 9.41 -0.03
CA VAL A 62 -8.82 9.84 1.34
C VAL A 62 -8.35 8.78 2.32
N ILE A 63 -7.23 9.04 2.99
CA ILE A 63 -6.70 8.21 4.08
C ILE A 63 -7.39 8.60 5.38
N SER A 64 -8.04 7.64 6.03
CA SER A 64 -8.55 7.83 7.39
C SER A 64 -7.39 7.89 8.41
N ARG A 65 -7.62 8.52 9.56
CA ARG A 65 -6.59 8.61 10.63
C ARG A 65 -6.09 7.23 11.06
N GLY A 66 -6.98 6.23 11.12
CA GLY A 66 -6.62 4.86 11.50
C GLY A 66 -5.74 4.15 10.46
N GLU A 67 -6.06 4.30 9.18
CA GLU A 67 -5.22 3.76 8.10
C GLU A 67 -3.85 4.44 8.08
N GLY A 68 -3.82 5.77 8.20
CA GLY A 68 -2.57 6.53 8.26
C GLY A 68 -1.67 6.10 9.42
N THR A 69 -2.22 5.90 10.61
CA THR A 69 -1.46 5.40 11.77
C THR A 69 -0.90 4.00 11.54
N LEU A 70 -1.67 3.12 10.89
CA LEU A 70 -1.19 1.77 10.55
C LEU A 70 -0.01 1.81 9.58
N PHE A 71 -0.08 2.60 8.50
CA PHE A 71 1.04 2.76 7.57
C PHE A 71 2.26 3.39 8.24
N LEU A 72 2.05 4.35 9.14
CA LEU A 72 3.14 4.96 9.91
C LEU A 72 3.83 3.94 10.84
N PHE A 73 3.05 3.06 11.48
CA PHE A 73 3.57 2.00 12.34
C PHE A 73 4.34 0.95 11.54
N LEU A 74 3.82 0.54 10.38
CA LEU A 74 4.52 -0.37 9.46
C LEU A 74 5.84 0.24 8.99
N TYR A 75 5.83 1.53 8.63
CA TYR A 75 7.04 2.26 8.26
C TYR A 75 8.07 2.27 9.39
N GLY A 76 7.68 2.65 10.61
CA GLY A 76 8.57 2.67 11.77
C GLY A 76 9.13 1.28 12.10
N SER A 77 8.31 0.23 11.99
CA SER A 77 8.74 -1.16 12.21
C SER A 77 9.78 -1.60 11.17
N TYR A 78 9.57 -1.24 9.90
CA TYR A 78 10.51 -1.53 8.81
C TYR A 78 11.82 -0.73 8.96
N THR A 79 11.74 0.55 9.35
CA THR A 79 12.94 1.35 9.66
C THR A 79 13.73 0.75 10.82
N GLY A 80 13.05 0.29 11.88
CA GLY A 80 13.67 -0.42 12.99
C GLY A 80 14.39 -1.70 12.53
N TYR A 81 13.75 -2.49 11.65
CA TYR A 81 14.39 -3.64 11.03
C TYR A 81 15.65 -3.26 10.25
N LEU A 82 15.60 -2.20 9.45
CA LEU A 82 16.74 -1.74 8.65
C LEU A 82 17.92 -1.33 9.53
N ILE A 83 17.66 -0.68 10.66
CA ILE A 83 18.70 -0.32 11.65
C ILE A 83 19.31 -1.57 12.29
N LEU A 84 18.49 -2.58 12.62
CA LEU A 84 18.96 -3.85 13.14
C LEU A 84 19.79 -4.64 12.11
N GLN A 85 19.40 -4.55 10.84
CA GLN A 85 20.15 -5.13 9.72
C GLN A 85 21.51 -4.45 9.52
N ALA A 86 21.54 -3.12 9.61
CA ALA A 86 22.78 -2.34 9.52
C ALA A 86 23.76 -2.63 10.67
N THR A 87 23.25 -3.02 11.83
CA THR A 87 24.07 -3.37 13.02
C THR A 87 24.53 -4.84 13.04
N GLN A 88 24.23 -5.63 12.00
CA GLN A 88 24.64 -7.04 11.87
C GLN A 88 24.32 -7.90 13.10
N HIS A 89 23.19 -7.60 13.77
CA HIS A 89 22.78 -8.35 14.94
C HIS A 89 22.31 -9.76 14.55
N ASP A 90 22.75 -10.79 15.29
CA ASP A 90 22.39 -12.20 15.08
C ASP A 90 20.87 -12.49 15.14
N ALA A 91 20.07 -11.50 15.58
CA ALA A 91 18.61 -11.54 15.57
C ALA A 91 17.96 -11.36 14.17
N LEU A 92 18.76 -11.05 13.14
CA LEU A 92 18.30 -10.80 11.76
C LEU A 92 17.42 -11.91 11.14
N PRO A 93 17.77 -13.21 11.24
CA PRO A 93 16.97 -14.28 10.63
C PRO A 93 15.60 -14.43 11.30
N VAL A 94 15.56 -14.21 12.62
CA VAL A 94 14.33 -14.27 13.42
C VAL A 94 13.42 -13.09 13.08
N PHE A 95 13.98 -11.88 12.98
CA PHE A 95 13.21 -10.68 12.68
C PHE A 95 12.64 -10.70 11.25
N ASN A 96 13.43 -11.14 10.26
CA ASN A 96 12.97 -11.34 8.89
C ASN A 96 11.77 -12.30 8.84
N SER A 97 11.90 -13.48 9.45
CA SER A 97 10.82 -14.46 9.48
C SER A 97 9.56 -13.92 10.16
N VAL A 98 9.71 -13.26 11.31
CA VAL A 98 8.59 -12.65 12.02
C VAL A 98 7.93 -11.56 11.17
N LEU A 99 8.72 -10.67 10.56
CA LEU A 99 8.18 -9.53 9.82
C LEU A 99 7.47 -9.98 8.53
N LEU A 100 7.95 -11.00 7.82
CA LEU A 100 7.20 -11.58 6.70
C LEU A 100 5.89 -12.24 7.15
N PHE A 101 5.94 -13.07 8.20
CA PHE A 101 4.75 -13.76 8.71
C PHE A 101 3.74 -12.84 9.38
N PHE A 102 4.13 -11.63 9.81
CA PHE A 102 3.21 -10.68 10.42
C PHE A 102 2.73 -9.62 9.43
N VAL A 103 3.64 -9.06 8.62
CA VAL A 103 3.32 -7.95 7.70
C VAL A 103 2.48 -8.43 6.53
N VAL A 104 2.74 -9.60 5.96
CA VAL A 104 1.93 -10.12 4.84
C VAL A 104 0.46 -10.33 5.24
N PRO A 105 0.12 -11.03 6.34
CA PRO A 105 -1.27 -11.17 6.75
C PRO A 105 -1.86 -9.85 7.24
N ILE A 106 -1.11 -8.96 7.91
CA ILE A 106 -1.63 -7.63 8.27
C ILE A 106 -1.96 -6.84 7.01
N ALA A 107 -1.09 -6.85 6.00
CA ALA A 107 -1.32 -6.20 4.72
C ALA A 107 -2.55 -6.79 4.01
N PHE A 108 -2.70 -8.11 4.02
CA PHE A 108 -3.85 -8.81 3.46
C PHE A 108 -5.15 -8.47 4.20
N VAL A 109 -5.14 -8.49 5.54
CA VAL A 109 -6.28 -8.13 6.39
C VAL A 109 -6.66 -6.67 6.16
N THR A 110 -5.68 -5.78 6.06
CA THR A 110 -5.91 -4.35 5.79
C THR A 110 -6.52 -4.15 4.41
N ALA A 111 -5.96 -4.79 3.38
CA ALA A 111 -6.52 -4.77 2.04
C ALA A 111 -7.97 -5.27 2.02
N LEU A 112 -8.22 -6.41 2.68
CA LEU A 112 -9.53 -7.04 2.77
C LEU A 112 -10.52 -6.17 3.56
N MET A 113 -10.10 -5.58 4.69
CA MET A 113 -10.94 -4.73 5.52
C MET A 113 -11.33 -3.45 4.78
N VAL A 114 -10.41 -2.84 4.05
CA VAL A 114 -10.70 -1.66 3.20
C VAL A 114 -11.63 -2.04 2.04
N LEU A 115 -11.42 -3.20 1.40
CA LEU A 115 -12.30 -3.71 0.35
C LEU A 115 -13.73 -3.98 0.87
N ILE A 116 -13.87 -4.58 2.05
CA ILE A 116 -15.16 -4.93 2.66
C ILE A 116 -15.91 -3.68 3.14
N ARG A 117 -15.24 -2.76 3.85
CA ARG A 117 -15.86 -1.49 4.27
C ARG A 117 -16.40 -0.72 3.08
N LYS A 118 -15.63 -0.67 1.99
CA LYS A 118 -16.03 0.01 0.76
C LYS A 118 -17.20 -0.66 0.03
N ARG A 119 -17.27 -2.00 0.00
CA ARG A 119 -18.44 -2.72 -0.52
C ARG A 119 -19.70 -2.41 0.30
N ARG A 120 -19.55 -2.31 1.63
CA ARG A 120 -20.64 -2.03 2.56
C ARG A 120 -21.19 -0.61 2.42
N ASP A 121 -20.33 0.39 2.21
CA ASP A 121 -20.76 1.79 2.02
C ASP A 121 -21.50 2.00 0.69
N ARG A 122 -21.07 1.33 -0.39
CA ARG A 122 -21.82 1.33 -1.66
C ARG A 122 -23.21 0.71 -1.53
N HIS A 123 -23.32 -0.37 -0.76
CA HIS A 123 -24.62 -1.04 -0.53
C HIS A 123 -25.61 -0.17 0.26
N GLN A 124 -25.13 0.71 1.15
CA GLN A 124 -26.01 1.63 1.90
C GLN A 124 -26.54 2.78 1.03
N LEU A 125 -25.74 3.29 0.07
CA LEU A 125 -26.16 4.33 -0.87
C LEU A 125 -27.27 3.85 -1.83
N GLU A 126 -27.31 2.56 -2.18
CA GLU A 126 -28.36 2.01 -3.04
C GLU A 126 -29.68 1.77 -2.30
N LEU A 127 -29.64 1.43 -1.01
CA LEU A 127 -30.82 1.27 -0.16
C LEU A 127 -31.44 2.60 0.27
N GLN A 128 -30.68 3.70 0.18
CA GLN A 128 -31.10 5.04 0.58
C GLN A 128 -31.56 5.91 -0.60
N ARG A 129 -31.94 5.31 -1.74
CA ARG A 129 -32.81 5.93 -2.75
C ARG A 129 -34.29 5.57 -2.50
N PRO A 130 -34.97 6.16 -1.49
CA PRO A 130 -36.42 6.14 -1.51
C PRO A 130 -36.91 7.00 -2.68
N GLY A 131 -37.51 6.38 -3.68
CA GLY A 131 -38.58 7.00 -4.47
C GLY A 131 -38.23 8.22 -5.34
N ALA A 132 -37.06 8.27 -5.98
CA ALA A 132 -36.85 9.21 -7.08
C ALA A 132 -37.58 8.72 -8.35
N PHE A 133 -38.92 8.70 -8.30
CA PHE A 133 -39.90 8.79 -9.40
C PHE A 133 -41.29 8.39 -8.88
N SER A 134 -41.82 9.12 -7.90
CA SER A 134 -43.27 9.35 -7.92
C SER A 134 -43.52 10.41 -8.99
N THR A 135 -43.65 9.97 -10.23
CA THR A 135 -44.39 10.74 -11.24
C THR A 135 -45.77 11.00 -10.64
N PRO A 136 -46.25 12.25 -10.53
CA PRO A 136 -47.66 12.47 -10.27
C PRO A 136 -48.41 11.92 -11.48
N ALA A 137 -49.10 10.80 -11.28
CA ALA A 137 -50.27 10.50 -12.08
C ALA A 137 -51.34 11.53 -11.75
N ASP A 138 -51.99 12.06 -12.79
CA ASP A 138 -53.23 12.83 -12.75
C ASP A 138 -53.24 14.12 -11.91
N GLN A 139 -52.88 15.23 -12.56
CA GLN A 139 -53.68 16.47 -12.57
C GLN A 139 -53.24 17.40 -13.70
#